data_AF-A0A6P7JWM9-F1
#
_entry.id   AF-A0A6P7JWM9-F1
#
_cell.length_a   1.000
_cell.length_b   1.000
_cell.length_c   1.000
_cell.angle_alpha   90.00
_cell.angle_beta   90.00
_cell.angle_gamma   90.00
#
_symmetry.space_group_name_H-M   'P 1'
#
loop_
_entity.id
_entity.type
_entity.pdbx_description
1 polymer ?
#
loop_
_entity_poly.entity_id
_entity_poly.type
_entity_poly.pdbx_seq_one_letter_code
_entity_poly.pdbx_strand_id
1 'polypeptide(L)'
;MTMMNNVADWVVQNRDKIEKGVEIMGQASEVLASTVGQLHPVLEAMFVAAAELLSNPEGKEARYLTQQFELVNQQLEGIQSEINQIALELQKTTMNKQNFDREANMLSQYEKFQDFVNAKPKFKEKKKDKFLSHFENTEGDLNLDALYNSVIGENITGDPMLETVVATEQRSRRAVEDFCARLKKLFVVGIIAVMGHAALKDGAVGEEMVKKWQGRMEDVEKRMKAAVDECTEKFPEQAKVDMENLLQESPGSVDDSFTKTMLDALVKKYDWVSWSIRAFSDRERIFFFNWLTGKKYHGNGGTNWFDILTKKKIKVVISFCVNPKPVNKSQIQEQIEQQKLKGNMMAVALALKKSFPNCLVHAINHFKAVVETNNFHEDCYYYGKHKGAYLCIHPE
;
A
#
# COMPACT_ATOMS: atom_id res chain seq x y z
N MET A 1 -25.98 -41.68 -8.90
CA MET A 1 -24.61 -41.82 -9.45
C MET A 1 -24.04 -40.42 -9.78
N THR A 2 -24.28 -39.39 -8.94
CA THR A 2 -24.32 -38.00 -9.46
C THR A 2 -23.82 -36.89 -8.52
N MET A 3 -23.06 -37.20 -7.46
CA MET A 3 -22.26 -36.18 -6.73
C MET A 3 -20.76 -36.50 -6.74
N MET A 4 -20.37 -37.77 -6.59
CA MET A 4 -18.95 -38.18 -6.51
C MET A 4 -18.12 -37.84 -7.75
N ASN A 5 -18.72 -37.76 -8.95
CA ASN A 5 -17.99 -37.36 -10.15
C ASN A 5 -17.77 -35.83 -10.23
N ASN A 6 -18.58 -35.02 -9.56
CA ASN A 6 -18.53 -33.56 -9.69
C ASN A 6 -17.37 -32.94 -8.90
N VAL A 7 -17.12 -33.42 -7.68
CA VAL A 7 -16.05 -32.88 -6.81
C VAL A 7 -14.66 -33.19 -7.37
N ALA A 8 -14.44 -34.42 -7.85
CA ALA A 8 -13.17 -34.81 -8.46
C ALA A 8 -12.86 -33.99 -9.73
N ASP A 9 -13.85 -33.82 -10.62
CA ASP A 9 -13.72 -33.00 -11.82
C ASP A 9 -13.48 -31.53 -11.48
N TRP A 10 -14.19 -31.00 -10.47
CA TRP A 10 -14.02 -29.63 -10.00
C TRP A 10 -12.61 -29.38 -9.43
N VAL A 11 -12.09 -30.30 -8.61
CA VAL A 11 -10.74 -30.21 -8.04
C VAL A 11 -9.70 -30.17 -9.15
N VAL A 12 -9.81 -31.03 -10.16
CA VAL A 12 -8.87 -31.06 -11.29
C VAL A 12 -8.90 -29.76 -12.08
N GLN A 13 -10.09 -29.19 -12.32
CA GLN A 13 -10.25 -27.95 -13.09
C GLN A 13 -9.80 -26.69 -12.33
N ASN A 14 -9.79 -26.71 -11.00
CA ASN A 14 -9.52 -25.53 -10.18
C ASN A 14 -8.21 -25.60 -9.39
N ARG A 15 -7.48 -26.72 -9.43
CA ARG A 15 -6.23 -26.92 -8.70
C ARG A 15 -5.26 -25.74 -8.78
N ASP A 16 -4.85 -25.34 -9.98
CA ASP A 16 -3.87 -24.26 -10.16
C ASP A 16 -4.37 -22.92 -9.60
N LYS A 17 -5.68 -22.67 -9.68
CA LYS A 17 -6.30 -21.46 -9.14
C LYS A 17 -6.33 -21.47 -7.61
N ILE A 18 -6.54 -22.64 -7.01
CA ILE A 18 -6.51 -22.84 -5.57
C ILE A 18 -5.10 -22.62 -5.05
N GLU A 19 -4.10 -23.27 -5.67
CA GLU A 19 -2.69 -23.13 -5.31
C GLU A 19 -2.24 -21.66 -5.40
N LYS A 20 -2.61 -20.96 -6.48
CA LYS A 20 -2.33 -19.52 -6.64
C LYS A 20 -3.02 -18.67 -5.57
N GLY A 21 -4.28 -18.96 -5.23
CA GLY A 21 -4.97 -18.18 -4.21
C GLY A 21 -4.41 -18.44 -2.80
N VAL A 22 -3.94 -19.66 -2.51
CA VAL A 22 -3.19 -19.99 -1.29
C VAL A 22 -1.91 -19.16 -1.21
N GLU A 23 -1.16 -19.07 -2.31
CA GLU A 23 0.05 -18.23 -2.40
C GLU A 23 -0.26 -16.76 -2.10
N ILE A 24 -1.32 -16.20 -2.72
CA ILE A 24 -1.74 -14.80 -2.52
C ILE A 24 -2.11 -14.51 -1.06
N MET A 25 -2.68 -15.47 -0.33
CA MET A 25 -2.94 -15.29 1.11
C MET A 25 -1.68 -15.25 1.97
N GLY A 26 -0.60 -15.90 1.51
CA GLY A 26 0.72 -15.87 2.13
C GLY A 26 1.51 -14.60 1.85
N GLN A 27 1.16 -13.86 0.80
CA GLN A 27 1.85 -12.63 0.43
C GLN A 27 1.48 -11.49 1.39
N ALA A 28 2.49 -10.97 2.09
CA ALA A 28 2.30 -9.93 3.09
C ALA A 28 1.99 -8.52 2.51
N SER A 29 2.23 -8.26 1.22
CA SER A 29 2.21 -6.87 0.69
C SER A 29 2.20 -6.73 -0.85
N GLU A 30 2.14 -7.81 -1.66
CA GLU A 30 2.31 -7.64 -3.11
C GLU A 30 1.04 -7.14 -3.82
N VAL A 31 1.13 -5.88 -4.27
CA VAL A 31 0.27 -5.16 -5.22
C VAL A 31 -1.20 -5.59 -5.16
N LEU A 32 -1.95 -4.98 -4.24
CA LEU A 32 -3.40 -5.21 -4.08
C LEU A 32 -4.16 -5.15 -5.42
N ALA A 33 -3.71 -4.29 -6.34
CA ALA A 33 -4.29 -4.16 -7.68
C ALA A 33 -4.28 -5.44 -8.50
N SER A 34 -3.25 -6.29 -8.37
CA SER A 34 -3.20 -7.58 -9.06
C SER A 34 -3.91 -8.70 -8.32
N THR A 35 -4.46 -8.45 -7.12
CA THR A 35 -5.08 -9.49 -6.29
C THR A 35 -6.61 -9.49 -6.29
N VAL A 36 -7.26 -8.45 -6.84
CA VAL A 36 -8.73 -8.34 -6.86
C VAL A 36 -9.37 -9.54 -7.56
N GLY A 37 -10.30 -10.21 -6.88
CA GLY A 37 -11.03 -11.39 -7.35
C GLY A 37 -10.21 -12.69 -7.34
N GLN A 38 -8.91 -12.64 -7.01
CA GLN A 38 -8.05 -13.83 -7.05
C GLN A 38 -8.24 -14.76 -5.85
N LEU A 39 -8.98 -14.32 -4.83
CA LEU A 39 -9.37 -15.15 -3.69
C LEU A 39 -10.62 -16.02 -3.95
N HIS A 40 -11.40 -15.74 -5.01
CA HIS A 40 -12.63 -16.50 -5.30
C HIS A 40 -12.39 -18.02 -5.35
N PRO A 41 -11.36 -18.54 -6.05
CA PRO A 41 -11.14 -19.99 -6.13
C PRO A 41 -10.81 -20.65 -4.79
N VAL A 42 -10.14 -19.93 -3.88
CA VAL A 42 -9.85 -20.40 -2.53
C VAL A 42 -11.13 -20.49 -1.71
N LEU A 43 -11.95 -19.44 -1.75
CA LEU A 43 -13.23 -19.43 -1.04
C LEU A 43 -14.14 -20.56 -1.54
N GLU A 44 -14.16 -20.82 -2.85
CA GLU A 44 -14.86 -21.98 -3.43
C GLU A 44 -14.27 -23.31 -2.97
N ALA A 45 -12.95 -23.45 -2.92
CA ALA A 45 -12.32 -24.68 -2.43
C ALA A 45 -12.69 -24.98 -0.99
N MET A 46 -12.71 -23.96 -0.13
CA MET A 46 -13.12 -24.12 1.28
C MET A 46 -14.60 -24.49 1.40
N PHE A 47 -15.45 -23.95 0.53
CA PHE A 47 -16.84 -24.36 0.42
C PHE A 47 -16.99 -25.84 0.07
N VAL A 48 -16.32 -26.28 -1.00
CA VAL A 48 -16.37 -27.67 -1.46
C VAL A 48 -15.77 -28.60 -0.39
N ALA A 49 -14.72 -28.16 0.30
CA ALA A 49 -14.10 -28.89 1.40
C ALA A 49 -15.09 -29.12 2.55
N ALA A 50 -15.79 -28.07 2.98
CA ALA A 50 -16.74 -28.13 4.08
C ALA A 50 -17.90 -29.10 3.78
N ALA A 51 -18.44 -29.06 2.55
CA ALA A 51 -19.51 -29.96 2.11
C ALA A 51 -19.04 -31.43 2.01
N GLU A 52 -17.84 -31.67 1.47
CA GLU A 52 -17.28 -33.02 1.31
C GLU A 52 -16.88 -33.63 2.66
N LEU A 53 -16.33 -32.83 3.59
CA LEU A 53 -15.99 -33.26 4.95
C LEU A 53 -17.19 -33.77 5.75
N LEU A 54 -18.39 -33.25 5.49
CA LEU A 54 -19.62 -33.68 6.13
C LEU A 54 -20.21 -34.94 5.49
N SER A 55 -20.07 -35.04 4.17
CA SER A 55 -20.74 -36.08 3.37
C SER A 55 -19.89 -37.34 3.24
N ASN A 56 -18.57 -37.19 3.13
CA ASN A 56 -17.61 -38.26 2.85
C ASN A 56 -16.21 -37.93 3.43
N PRO A 57 -16.06 -37.92 4.77
CA PRO A 57 -14.86 -37.44 5.44
C PRO A 57 -13.57 -38.23 5.13
N GLU A 58 -13.67 -39.46 4.62
CA GLU A 58 -12.51 -40.30 4.30
C GLU A 58 -12.16 -40.33 2.81
N GLY A 59 -12.91 -39.62 1.96
CA GLY A 59 -12.70 -39.53 0.51
C GLY A 59 -11.34 -38.96 0.14
N LYS A 60 -10.83 -39.30 -1.05
CA LYS A 60 -9.53 -38.78 -1.53
C LYS A 60 -9.60 -37.27 -1.77
N GLU A 61 -10.75 -36.81 -2.25
CA GLU A 61 -11.10 -35.42 -2.52
C GLU A 61 -11.19 -34.64 -1.20
N ALA A 62 -11.86 -35.20 -0.18
CA ALA A 62 -11.90 -34.65 1.17
C ALA A 62 -10.49 -34.44 1.75
N ARG A 63 -9.59 -35.41 1.57
CA ARG A 63 -8.19 -35.32 2.03
C ARG A 63 -7.42 -34.23 1.30
N TYR A 64 -7.53 -34.15 -0.02
CA TYR A 64 -6.87 -33.08 -0.80
C TYR A 64 -7.37 -31.69 -0.37
N LEU A 65 -8.68 -31.51 -0.27
CA LEU A 65 -9.27 -30.24 0.14
C LEU A 65 -8.91 -29.87 1.59
N THR A 66 -8.81 -30.85 2.48
CA THR A 66 -8.28 -30.65 3.85
C THR A 66 -6.82 -30.21 3.83
N GLN A 67 -5.97 -30.77 2.95
CA GLN A 67 -4.59 -30.32 2.80
C GLN A 67 -4.51 -28.87 2.29
N GLN A 68 -5.36 -28.49 1.33
CA GLN A 68 -5.42 -27.09 0.88
C GLN A 68 -5.86 -26.18 2.01
N PHE A 69 -6.88 -26.56 2.79
CA PHE A 69 -7.29 -25.83 3.99
C PHE A 69 -6.16 -25.72 5.03
N GLU A 70 -5.35 -26.76 5.19
CA GLU A 70 -4.17 -26.73 6.05
C GLU A 70 -3.09 -25.76 5.53
N LEU A 71 -2.86 -25.70 4.21
CA LEU A 71 -1.97 -24.72 3.60
C LEU A 71 -2.47 -23.29 3.80
N VAL A 72 -3.78 -23.06 3.64
CA VAL A 72 -4.41 -21.78 4.00
C VAL A 72 -4.13 -21.46 5.46
N ASN A 73 -4.40 -22.41 6.37
CA ASN A 73 -4.13 -22.22 7.80
C ASN A 73 -2.67 -21.89 8.10
N GLN A 74 -1.71 -22.49 7.40
CA GLN A 74 -0.28 -22.19 7.52
C GLN A 74 0.05 -20.78 7.03
N GLN A 75 -0.52 -20.32 5.93
CA GLN A 75 -0.36 -18.92 5.48
C GLN A 75 -1.05 -17.93 6.44
N LEU A 76 -2.05 -18.42 7.17
CA LEU A 76 -2.75 -17.73 8.23
C LEU A 76 -2.07 -17.96 9.61
N GLU A 77 -0.95 -18.68 9.72
CA GLU A 77 -0.18 -18.77 10.97
C GLU A 77 0.51 -17.43 11.27
N GLY A 78 0.62 -17.06 12.55
CA GLY A 78 1.11 -15.74 12.96
C GLY A 78 0.07 -14.62 12.88
N ILE A 79 -1.12 -14.91 12.33
CA ILE A 79 -2.27 -13.98 12.27
C ILE A 79 -2.56 -13.33 13.60
N GLN A 80 -2.56 -14.07 14.72
CA GLN A 80 -2.92 -13.46 16.00
C GLN A 80 -1.98 -12.31 16.36
N SER A 81 -0.68 -12.43 16.05
CA SER A 81 0.29 -11.36 16.28
C SER A 81 0.16 -10.21 15.28
N GLU A 82 -0.19 -10.53 14.03
CA GLU A 82 -0.38 -9.53 12.98
C GLU A 82 -1.71 -8.77 13.12
N ILE A 83 -2.77 -9.45 13.52
CA ILE A 83 -4.10 -8.90 13.72
C ILE A 83 -4.16 -8.13 15.03
N ASN A 84 -3.42 -8.52 16.07
CA ASN A 84 -3.21 -7.64 17.23
C ASN A 84 -2.62 -6.25 16.84
N GLN A 85 -1.94 -6.13 15.70
CA GLN A 85 -1.54 -4.82 15.17
C GLN A 85 -2.69 -4.10 14.46
N ILE A 86 -3.62 -4.79 13.79
CA ILE A 86 -4.89 -4.18 13.33
C ILE A 86 -5.62 -3.58 14.52
N ALA A 87 -5.81 -4.35 15.60
CA ALA A 87 -6.40 -3.86 16.84
C ALA A 87 -5.73 -2.58 17.36
N LEU A 88 -4.40 -2.52 17.34
CA LEU A 88 -3.64 -1.33 17.74
C LEU A 88 -3.85 -0.16 16.77
N GLU A 89 -3.87 -0.39 15.46
CA GLU A 89 -4.15 0.67 14.48
C GLU A 89 -5.60 1.17 14.57
N LEU A 90 -6.58 0.28 14.77
CA LEU A 90 -7.97 0.62 15.05
C LEU A 90 -8.09 1.42 16.36
N GLN A 91 -7.30 1.08 17.38
CA GLN A 91 -7.27 1.81 18.64
C GLN A 91 -6.65 3.22 18.49
N LYS A 92 -5.60 3.37 17.68
CA LYS A 92 -4.93 4.66 17.40
C LYS A 92 -5.81 5.60 16.57
N THR A 93 -6.61 5.06 15.67
CA THR A 93 -7.44 5.80 14.70
C THR A 93 -8.75 6.35 15.27
N THR A 94 -9.01 6.18 16.58
CA THR A 94 -10.33 6.44 17.20
C THR A 94 -11.45 5.58 16.57
N MET A 95 -11.09 4.52 15.83
CA MET A 95 -12.06 3.56 15.33
C MET A 95 -12.62 2.81 16.54
N ASN A 96 -13.95 2.84 16.65
CA ASN A 96 -14.70 2.52 17.86
C ASN A 96 -14.28 1.15 18.46
N LYS A 97 -14.33 1.01 19.80
CA LYS A 97 -14.11 -0.25 20.54
C LYS A 97 -14.82 -1.46 19.92
N GLN A 98 -15.95 -1.21 19.25
CA GLN A 98 -16.73 -2.18 18.52
C GLN A 98 -15.97 -2.93 17.41
N ASN A 99 -15.02 -2.29 16.70
CA ASN A 99 -14.24 -2.99 15.67
C ASN A 99 -13.20 -3.94 16.27
N PHE A 100 -12.64 -3.56 17.42
CA PHE A 100 -11.76 -4.44 18.20
C PHE A 100 -12.50 -5.67 18.73
N ASP A 101 -13.68 -5.47 19.32
CA ASP A 101 -14.49 -6.57 19.85
C ASP A 101 -14.92 -7.54 18.71
N ARG A 102 -15.25 -7.01 17.52
CA ARG A 102 -15.57 -7.81 16.32
C ARG A 102 -14.41 -8.66 15.83
N GLU A 103 -13.22 -8.06 15.73
CA GLU A 103 -12.00 -8.75 15.35
C GLU A 103 -11.69 -9.91 16.31
N ALA A 104 -11.73 -9.65 17.61
CA ALA A 104 -11.50 -10.67 18.64
C ALA A 104 -12.52 -11.82 18.55
N ASN A 105 -13.80 -11.49 18.32
CA ASN A 105 -14.86 -12.49 18.12
C ASN A 105 -14.53 -13.37 16.91
N MET A 106 -14.27 -12.79 15.74
CA MET A 106 -13.97 -13.54 14.50
C MET A 106 -12.77 -14.47 14.65
N LEU A 107 -11.70 -14.01 15.30
CA LEU A 107 -10.52 -14.85 15.55
C LEU A 107 -10.84 -16.01 16.49
N SER A 108 -11.57 -15.74 17.57
CA SER A 108 -11.93 -16.78 18.52
C SER A 108 -12.86 -17.83 17.91
N GLN A 109 -13.79 -17.42 17.02
CA GLN A 109 -14.66 -18.32 16.26
C GLN A 109 -13.84 -19.25 15.36
N TYR A 110 -12.89 -18.66 14.62
CA TYR A 110 -12.01 -19.41 13.74
C TYR A 110 -11.08 -20.37 14.52
N GLU A 111 -10.53 -19.93 15.66
CA GLU A 111 -9.73 -20.79 16.54
C GLU A 111 -10.54 -22.02 16.97
N LYS A 112 -11.82 -21.86 17.37
CA LYS A 112 -12.69 -22.98 17.72
C LYS A 112 -13.01 -23.89 16.54
N PHE A 113 -13.13 -23.32 15.33
CA PHE A 113 -13.30 -24.10 14.12
C PHE A 113 -12.07 -24.97 13.84
N GLN A 114 -10.86 -24.42 13.92
CA GLN A 114 -9.61 -25.18 13.75
C GLN A 114 -9.48 -26.29 14.81
N ASP A 115 -9.86 -25.97 16.05
CA ASP A 115 -9.93 -26.91 17.18
C ASP A 115 -10.81 -28.14 16.87
N PHE A 116 -11.88 -27.94 16.09
CA PHE A 116 -12.78 -28.98 15.61
C PHE A 116 -12.19 -29.75 14.42
N VAL A 117 -11.71 -29.05 13.39
CA VAL A 117 -11.16 -29.66 12.17
C VAL A 117 -9.99 -30.59 12.52
N ASN A 118 -9.12 -30.15 13.44
CA ASN A 118 -7.91 -30.87 13.85
C ASN A 118 -8.14 -31.88 14.98
N ALA A 119 -9.38 -32.06 15.45
CA ALA A 119 -9.69 -32.94 16.56
C ALA A 119 -9.53 -34.42 16.19
N LYS A 120 -8.92 -35.20 17.10
CA LYS A 120 -8.94 -36.67 17.02
C LYS A 120 -10.40 -37.18 17.01
N PRO A 121 -10.73 -38.30 16.35
CA PRO A 121 -12.10 -38.80 16.20
C PRO A 121 -12.90 -38.84 17.52
N LYS A 122 -12.28 -39.31 18.61
CA LYS A 122 -12.90 -39.40 19.94
C LYS A 122 -13.29 -38.05 20.57
N PHE A 123 -12.78 -36.93 20.07
CA PHE A 123 -13.08 -35.58 20.57
C PHE A 123 -13.84 -34.72 19.56
N LYS A 124 -14.08 -35.24 18.34
CA LYS A 124 -14.59 -34.46 17.22
C LYS A 124 -15.99 -33.88 17.50
N GLU A 125 -16.90 -34.69 18.03
CA GLU A 125 -18.26 -34.22 18.37
C GLU A 125 -18.24 -33.15 19.47
N LYS A 126 -17.50 -33.38 20.54
CA LYS A 126 -17.38 -32.39 21.64
C LYS A 126 -16.76 -31.07 21.16
N LYS A 127 -15.83 -31.10 20.22
CA LYS A 127 -15.21 -29.89 19.65
C LYS A 127 -16.14 -29.20 18.66
N LYS A 128 -16.93 -29.96 17.89
CA LYS A 128 -18.01 -29.44 17.03
C LYS A 128 -19.03 -28.65 17.85
N ASP A 129 -19.57 -29.23 18.92
CA ASP A 129 -20.56 -28.57 19.78
C ASP A 129 -20.03 -27.26 20.38
N LYS A 130 -18.75 -27.28 20.80
CA LYS A 130 -18.07 -26.08 21.30
C LYS A 130 -17.95 -25.00 20.24
N PHE A 131 -17.57 -25.35 19.01
CA PHE A 131 -17.50 -24.40 17.92
C PHE A 131 -18.88 -23.78 17.62
N LEU A 132 -19.91 -24.61 17.44
CA LEU A 132 -21.28 -24.15 17.15
C LEU A 132 -21.79 -23.19 18.23
N SER A 133 -21.68 -23.60 19.51
CA SER A 133 -22.12 -22.76 20.62
C SER A 133 -21.30 -21.48 20.75
N HIS A 134 -19.98 -21.55 20.56
CA HIS A 134 -19.11 -20.36 20.63
C HIS A 134 -19.43 -19.37 19.51
N PHE A 135 -19.67 -19.85 18.30
CA PHE A 135 -20.05 -19.03 17.16
C PHE A 135 -21.34 -18.24 17.42
N GLU A 136 -22.40 -18.93 17.88
CA GLU A 136 -23.68 -18.28 18.22
C GLU A 136 -23.55 -17.28 19.38
N ASN A 137 -22.73 -17.59 20.39
CA ASN A 137 -22.54 -16.73 21.57
C ASN A 137 -21.62 -15.52 21.32
N THR A 138 -20.92 -15.47 20.19
CA THR A 138 -20.01 -14.38 19.82
C THR A 138 -20.51 -13.59 18.63
N GLU A 139 -21.83 -13.36 18.56
CA GLU A 139 -22.52 -12.60 17.49
C GLU A 139 -22.45 -13.23 16.07
N GLY A 140 -21.98 -14.47 15.93
CA GLY A 140 -21.99 -15.21 14.67
C GLY A 140 -21.43 -14.43 13.48
N ASP A 141 -22.20 -14.38 12.39
CA ASP A 141 -21.87 -13.69 11.15
C ASP A 141 -22.05 -12.16 11.20
N LEU A 142 -22.67 -11.62 12.26
CA LEU A 142 -22.87 -10.17 12.41
C LEU A 142 -21.54 -9.42 12.51
N ASN A 143 -20.50 -10.01 13.10
CA ASN A 143 -19.17 -9.39 13.16
C ASN A 143 -18.60 -9.14 11.75
N LEU A 144 -18.72 -10.15 10.88
CA LEU A 144 -18.19 -10.12 9.53
C LEU A 144 -19.02 -9.18 8.62
N ASP A 145 -20.35 -9.19 8.77
CA ASP A 145 -21.24 -8.23 8.10
C ASP A 145 -20.92 -6.78 8.51
N ALA A 146 -20.70 -6.53 9.80
CA ALA A 146 -20.34 -5.21 10.29
C ALA A 146 -18.95 -4.75 9.85
N LEU A 147 -17.97 -5.67 9.80
CA LEU A 147 -16.64 -5.39 9.26
C LEU A 147 -16.71 -5.01 7.78
N TYR A 148 -17.47 -5.77 6.98
CA TYR A 148 -17.75 -5.46 5.59
C TYR A 148 -18.31 -4.04 5.43
N ASN A 149 -19.39 -3.72 6.14
CA ASN A 149 -20.03 -2.40 6.08
C ASN A 149 -19.07 -1.27 6.47
N SER A 150 -18.18 -1.50 7.45
CA SER A 150 -17.17 -0.52 7.86
C SER A 150 -16.13 -0.25 6.78
N VAL A 151 -15.80 -1.24 5.96
CA VAL A 151 -14.84 -1.11 4.85
C VAL A 151 -15.46 -0.40 3.67
N ILE A 152 -16.68 -0.79 3.28
CA ILE A 152 -17.36 -0.17 2.13
C ILE A 152 -17.94 1.21 2.44
N GLY A 153 -17.99 1.61 3.72
CA GLY A 153 -18.47 2.93 4.16
C GLY A 153 -19.99 3.03 4.31
N GLU A 154 -20.66 1.89 4.56
CA GLU A 154 -22.12 1.82 4.82
C GLU A 154 -22.43 1.76 6.33
N ASN A 155 -21.46 2.06 7.19
CA ASN A 155 -21.67 2.17 8.63
C ASN A 155 -22.52 3.41 8.96
N ILE A 156 -23.54 3.22 9.80
CA ILE A 156 -24.45 4.29 10.26
C ILE A 156 -23.69 5.35 11.09
N THR A 157 -22.52 5.01 11.64
CA THR A 157 -21.71 5.88 12.49
C THR A 157 -20.22 5.78 12.13
N GLY A 158 -19.59 6.95 11.92
CA GLY A 158 -18.14 7.10 11.74
C GLY A 158 -17.66 7.18 10.29
N ASP A 159 -16.42 7.65 10.11
CA ASP A 159 -15.77 7.74 8.80
C ASP A 159 -15.45 6.33 8.26
N PRO A 160 -15.40 6.13 6.92
CA PRO A 160 -15.05 4.84 6.32
C PRO A 160 -13.68 4.34 6.81
N MET A 161 -13.60 3.05 7.17
CA MET A 161 -12.41 2.45 7.81
C MET A 161 -11.10 2.80 7.08
N LEU A 162 -11.09 2.58 5.76
CA LEU A 162 -9.89 2.77 4.96
C LEU A 162 -9.50 4.24 4.78
N GLU A 163 -10.47 5.17 4.80
CA GLU A 163 -10.17 6.60 4.74
C GLU A 163 -9.49 7.08 6.03
N THR A 164 -9.99 6.61 7.18
CA THR A 164 -9.38 6.89 8.49
C THR A 164 -7.95 6.36 8.55
N VAL A 165 -7.72 5.11 8.10
CA VAL A 165 -6.38 4.51 8.06
C VAL A 165 -5.44 5.31 7.15
N VAL A 166 -5.88 5.67 5.93
CA VAL A 166 -5.08 6.49 5.00
C VAL A 166 -4.70 7.84 5.63
N ALA A 167 -5.61 8.48 6.36
CA ALA A 167 -5.36 9.74 7.03
C ALA A 167 -4.39 9.59 8.21
N THR A 168 -4.61 8.62 9.10
CA THR A 168 -3.77 8.39 10.29
C THR A 168 -2.36 7.95 9.93
N GLU A 169 -2.21 7.10 8.91
CA GLU A 169 -0.91 6.68 8.37
C GLU A 169 -0.25 7.74 7.49
N GLN A 170 -0.85 8.95 7.40
CA GLN A 170 -0.34 10.08 6.62
C GLN A 170 -0.01 9.66 5.19
N ARG A 171 -0.90 8.86 4.55
CA ARG A 171 -0.75 8.32 3.20
C ARG A 171 0.54 7.53 2.97
N SER A 172 1.05 6.85 3.99
CA SER A 172 2.13 5.88 3.84
C SER A 172 1.60 4.65 3.08
N ARG A 173 1.95 4.53 1.79
CA ARG A 173 1.53 3.39 0.95
C ARG A 173 1.78 2.05 1.63
N ARG A 174 3.00 1.85 2.15
CA ARG A 174 3.40 0.60 2.82
C ARG A 174 2.55 0.29 4.05
N ALA A 175 2.29 1.29 4.89
CA ALA A 175 1.46 1.07 6.09
C ALA A 175 0.01 0.72 5.72
N VAL A 176 -0.54 1.38 4.69
CA VAL A 176 -1.89 1.08 4.18
C VAL A 176 -1.96 -0.29 3.52
N GLU A 177 -0.95 -0.68 2.72
CA GLU A 177 -0.81 -2.02 2.14
C GLU A 177 -0.76 -3.09 3.23
N ASP A 178 0.06 -2.89 4.26
CA ASP A 178 0.19 -3.81 5.39
C ASP A 178 -1.13 -3.95 6.17
N PHE A 179 -1.86 -2.85 6.38
CA PHE A 179 -3.19 -2.89 6.98
C PHE A 179 -4.18 -3.69 6.12
N CYS A 180 -4.21 -3.42 4.81
CA CYS A 180 -5.09 -4.14 3.88
C CYS A 180 -4.80 -5.64 3.82
N ALA A 181 -3.53 -6.03 3.84
CA ALA A 181 -3.13 -7.43 3.86
C ALA A 181 -3.65 -8.16 5.11
N ARG A 182 -3.52 -7.53 6.29
CA ARG A 182 -4.02 -8.12 7.55
C ARG A 182 -5.54 -8.16 7.59
N LEU A 183 -6.21 -7.10 7.11
CA LEU A 183 -7.66 -7.04 7.01
C LEU A 183 -8.21 -8.12 6.06
N LYS A 184 -7.52 -8.39 4.95
CA LYS A 184 -7.85 -9.50 4.03
C LYS A 184 -7.78 -10.86 4.76
N LYS A 185 -6.73 -11.09 5.55
CA LYS A 185 -6.63 -12.30 6.39
C LYS A 185 -7.79 -12.40 7.40
N LEU A 186 -8.18 -11.28 8.03
CA LEU A 186 -9.32 -11.21 8.95
C LEU A 186 -10.64 -11.60 8.27
N PHE A 187 -10.89 -11.11 7.06
CA PHE A 187 -12.07 -11.52 6.29
C PHE A 187 -12.06 -13.02 5.99
N VAL A 188 -10.93 -13.58 5.56
CA VAL A 188 -10.81 -15.01 5.25
C VAL A 188 -11.13 -15.87 6.47
N VAL A 189 -10.56 -15.59 7.65
CA VAL A 189 -10.85 -16.37 8.88
C VAL A 189 -12.33 -16.26 9.27
N GLY A 190 -12.93 -15.09 9.12
CA GLY A 190 -14.35 -14.89 9.36
C GLY A 190 -15.24 -15.68 8.40
N ILE A 191 -14.95 -15.62 7.10
CA ILE A 191 -15.69 -16.35 6.07
C ILE A 191 -15.61 -17.85 6.32
N ILE A 192 -14.42 -18.37 6.67
CA ILE A 192 -14.24 -19.77 7.02
C ILE A 192 -15.13 -20.16 8.21
N ALA A 193 -15.15 -19.36 9.27
CA ALA A 193 -15.97 -19.64 10.45
C ALA A 193 -17.47 -19.65 10.10
N VAL A 194 -17.94 -18.67 9.33
CA VAL A 194 -19.34 -18.59 8.87
C VAL A 194 -19.72 -19.81 8.03
N MET A 195 -18.88 -20.17 7.05
CA MET A 195 -19.10 -21.35 6.19
C MET A 195 -19.05 -22.65 6.99
N GLY A 196 -18.09 -22.80 7.89
CA GLY A 196 -17.96 -23.96 8.76
C GLY A 196 -19.19 -24.16 9.63
N HIS A 197 -19.73 -23.07 10.19
CA HIS A 197 -20.98 -23.10 10.97
C HIS A 197 -22.17 -23.52 10.10
N ALA A 198 -22.38 -22.88 8.95
CA ALA A 198 -23.48 -23.22 8.03
C ALA A 198 -23.43 -24.69 7.60
N ALA A 199 -22.25 -25.19 7.23
CA ALA A 199 -22.05 -26.57 6.87
C ALA A 199 -22.45 -27.52 8.01
N LEU A 200 -21.97 -27.27 9.23
CA LEU A 200 -22.19 -28.16 10.37
C LEU A 200 -23.62 -28.12 10.91
N LYS A 201 -24.32 -26.99 10.75
CA LYS A 201 -25.69 -26.78 11.24
C LYS A 201 -26.75 -27.20 10.22
N ASP A 202 -26.56 -26.82 8.96
CA ASP A 202 -27.55 -26.99 7.90
C ASP A 202 -27.23 -28.18 6.97
N GLY A 203 -26.09 -28.83 7.18
CA GLY A 203 -25.63 -30.00 6.40
C GLY A 203 -25.06 -29.64 5.03
N ALA A 204 -25.09 -28.36 4.65
CA ALA A 204 -24.50 -27.82 3.43
C ALA A 204 -24.22 -26.33 3.61
N VAL A 205 -23.30 -25.81 2.80
CA VAL A 205 -23.19 -24.36 2.61
C VAL A 205 -24.05 -24.00 1.38
N GLY A 206 -24.88 -22.97 1.49
CA GLY A 206 -25.75 -22.56 0.38
C GLY A 206 -24.97 -21.81 -0.71
N GLU A 207 -25.33 -22.03 -1.99
CA GLU A 207 -24.73 -21.32 -3.13
C GLU A 207 -24.88 -19.79 -3.01
N GLU A 208 -25.99 -19.32 -2.43
CA GLU A 208 -26.23 -17.90 -2.14
C GLU A 208 -25.17 -17.32 -1.18
N MET A 209 -24.79 -18.06 -0.14
CA MET A 209 -23.77 -17.63 0.82
C MET A 209 -22.40 -17.50 0.16
N VAL A 210 -22.07 -18.42 -0.76
CA VAL A 210 -20.83 -18.35 -1.54
C VAL A 210 -20.81 -17.10 -2.39
N LYS A 211 -21.86 -16.89 -3.18
CA LYS A 211 -21.99 -15.70 -4.05
C LYS A 211 -21.96 -14.40 -3.25
N LYS A 212 -22.63 -14.35 -2.10
CA LYS A 212 -22.58 -13.21 -1.16
C LYS A 212 -21.14 -12.87 -0.79
N TRP A 213 -20.38 -13.84 -0.27
CA TRP A 213 -19.03 -13.57 0.24
C TRP A 213 -17.98 -13.39 -0.85
N GLN A 214 -18.14 -14.02 -2.01
CA GLN A 214 -17.30 -13.74 -3.19
C GLN A 214 -17.45 -12.29 -3.66
N GLY A 215 -18.69 -11.84 -3.87
CA GLY A 215 -18.96 -10.46 -4.30
C GLY A 215 -18.46 -9.44 -3.28
N ARG A 216 -18.76 -9.67 -1.99
CA ARG A 216 -18.30 -8.79 -0.91
C ARG A 216 -16.78 -8.71 -0.78
N MET A 217 -16.08 -9.83 -0.96
CA MET A 217 -14.61 -9.81 -0.96
C MET A 217 -14.05 -9.04 -2.14
N GLU A 218 -14.68 -9.12 -3.31
CA GLU A 218 -14.28 -8.31 -4.45
C GLU A 218 -14.46 -6.81 -4.17
N ASP A 219 -15.57 -6.42 -3.53
CA ASP A 219 -15.83 -5.03 -3.15
C ASP A 219 -14.82 -4.53 -2.10
N VAL A 220 -14.49 -5.36 -1.10
CA VAL A 220 -13.45 -5.10 -0.12
C VAL A 220 -12.10 -4.88 -0.81
N GLU A 221 -11.70 -5.77 -1.72
CA GLU A 221 -10.43 -5.67 -2.45
C GLU A 221 -10.37 -4.43 -3.35
N LYS A 222 -11.47 -4.06 -4.00
CA LYS A 222 -11.58 -2.80 -4.76
C LYS A 222 -11.38 -1.59 -3.86
N ARG A 223 -11.98 -1.58 -2.67
CA ARG A 223 -11.84 -0.45 -1.74
C ARG A 223 -10.43 -0.34 -1.16
N MET A 224 -9.81 -1.48 -0.82
CA MET A 224 -8.41 -1.54 -0.41
C MET A 224 -7.48 -1.01 -1.51
N LYS A 225 -7.71 -1.42 -2.77
CA LYS A 225 -6.97 -0.90 -3.92
C LYS A 225 -7.11 0.62 -4.02
N ALA A 226 -8.33 1.15 -3.94
CA ALA A 226 -8.57 2.59 -4.04
C ALA A 226 -7.84 3.39 -2.93
N ALA A 227 -7.76 2.85 -1.71
CA ALA A 227 -7.03 3.47 -0.60
C ALA A 227 -5.51 3.53 -0.85
N VAL A 228 -4.93 2.46 -1.43
CA VAL A 228 -3.51 2.44 -1.82
C VAL A 228 -3.24 3.33 -3.03
N ASP A 229 -4.12 3.31 -4.02
CA ASP A 229 -4.04 4.18 -5.21
C ASP A 229 -4.04 5.66 -4.76
N GLU A 230 -4.92 6.05 -3.83
CA GLU A 230 -4.93 7.41 -3.27
C GLU A 230 -3.57 7.80 -2.66
N CYS A 231 -2.92 6.88 -1.93
CA CYS A 231 -1.59 7.13 -1.37
C CYS A 231 -0.55 7.37 -2.47
N THR A 232 -0.64 6.63 -3.58
CA THR A 232 0.26 6.77 -4.73
C THR A 232 -0.06 7.96 -5.63
N GLU A 233 -1.30 8.45 -5.67
CA GLU A 233 -1.69 9.61 -6.48
C GLU A 233 -1.38 10.91 -5.75
N LYS A 234 -1.66 10.97 -4.44
CA LYS A 234 -1.47 12.18 -3.60
C LYS A 234 -0.12 12.23 -2.89
N PHE A 235 0.82 11.37 -3.31
CA PHE A 235 2.16 11.35 -2.71
C PHE A 235 2.91 12.69 -2.83
N PRO A 236 2.79 13.49 -3.92
CA PRO A 236 3.52 14.75 -4.02
C PRO A 236 3.07 15.77 -2.98
N GLU A 237 1.75 15.89 -2.77
CA GLU A 237 1.16 16.78 -1.77
C GLU A 237 1.55 16.34 -0.36
N GLN A 238 1.48 15.03 -0.08
CA GLN A 238 1.86 14.50 1.22
C GLN A 238 3.37 14.66 1.47
N ALA A 239 4.22 14.37 0.47
CA ALA A 239 5.67 14.50 0.60
C ALA A 239 6.08 15.94 0.90
N LYS A 240 5.36 16.93 0.33
CA LYS A 240 5.56 18.34 0.67
C LYS A 240 5.25 18.61 2.14
N VAL A 241 4.10 18.16 2.64
CA VAL A 241 3.71 18.32 4.05
C VAL A 241 4.72 17.65 4.99
N ASP A 242 5.15 16.44 4.67
CA ASP A 242 6.13 15.69 5.46
C ASP A 242 7.48 16.43 5.54
N MET A 243 7.93 16.99 4.42
CA MET A 243 9.16 17.79 4.37
C MET A 243 9.01 19.13 5.09
N GLU A 244 7.83 19.76 5.02
CA GLU A 244 7.53 20.97 5.80
C GLU A 244 7.60 20.69 7.30
N ASN A 245 7.03 19.58 7.77
CA ASN A 245 7.07 19.17 9.17
C ASN A 245 8.51 18.85 9.62
N LEU A 246 9.24 18.04 8.85
CA LEU A 246 10.64 17.70 9.14
C LEU A 246 11.52 18.95 9.28
N LEU A 247 11.33 19.94 8.40
CA LEU A 247 12.08 21.19 8.38
C LEU A 247 11.64 22.20 9.45
N GLN A 248 10.43 22.06 10.00
CA GLN A 248 10.00 22.84 11.17
C GLN A 248 10.74 22.38 12.44
N GLU A 249 10.95 21.08 12.60
CA GLU A 249 11.64 20.48 13.75
C GLU A 249 13.16 20.70 13.70
N SER A 250 13.76 20.68 12.51
CA SER A 250 15.19 20.90 12.32
C SER A 250 15.49 21.79 11.11
N PRO A 251 15.63 23.12 11.29
CA PRO A 251 15.86 24.04 10.18
C PRO A 251 17.28 23.95 9.57
N GLY A 252 18.16 23.06 10.08
CA GLY A 252 19.45 22.68 9.51
C GLY A 252 20.47 23.80 9.24
N SER A 253 21.59 23.41 8.60
CA SER A 253 22.53 24.26 7.86
C SER A 253 22.57 23.77 6.40
N VAL A 254 23.03 24.61 5.47
CA VAL A 254 23.14 24.19 4.06
C VAL A 254 24.41 23.34 3.91
N ASP A 255 24.29 22.04 4.18
CA ASP A 255 25.34 21.03 4.08
C ASP A 255 24.80 19.67 3.61
N ASP A 256 25.71 18.75 3.31
CA ASP A 256 25.36 17.43 2.76
C ASP A 256 24.49 16.61 3.73
N SER A 257 24.77 16.71 5.04
CA SER A 257 24.01 15.97 6.07
C SER A 257 22.54 16.40 6.12
N PHE A 258 22.29 17.70 5.92
CA PHE A 258 20.97 18.27 5.87
C PHE A 258 20.16 17.72 4.69
N THR A 259 20.74 17.72 3.49
CA THR A 259 20.05 17.20 2.30
C THR A 259 19.88 15.68 2.35
N LYS A 260 20.87 14.95 2.88
CA LYS A 260 20.81 13.49 3.02
C LYS A 260 19.72 13.04 3.99
N THR A 261 19.54 13.74 5.12
CA THR A 261 18.45 13.45 6.07
C THR A 261 17.08 13.53 5.41
N MET A 262 16.86 14.55 4.55
CA MET A 262 15.62 14.68 3.80
C MET A 262 15.45 13.57 2.76
N LEU A 263 16.53 13.23 2.04
CA LEU A 263 16.51 12.14 1.06
C LEU A 263 16.18 10.80 1.72
N ASP A 264 16.82 10.48 2.84
CA ASP A 264 16.60 9.24 3.59
C ASP A 264 15.15 9.15 4.07
N ALA A 265 14.56 10.25 4.54
CA ALA A 265 13.16 10.31 4.95
C ALA A 265 12.19 10.08 3.77
N LEU A 266 12.44 10.72 2.62
CA LEU A 266 11.63 10.55 1.41
C LEU A 266 11.75 9.13 0.85
N VAL A 267 12.96 8.59 0.73
CA VAL A 267 13.19 7.22 0.23
C VAL A 267 12.55 6.18 1.14
N LYS A 268 12.59 6.38 2.46
CA LYS A 268 11.99 5.46 3.42
C LYS A 268 10.46 5.36 3.25
N LYS A 269 9.77 6.48 3.02
CA LYS A 269 8.30 6.51 2.92
C LYS A 269 7.77 6.32 1.50
N TYR A 270 8.53 6.77 0.50
CA TYR A 270 8.17 6.79 -0.91
C TYR A 270 9.19 5.99 -1.73
N ASP A 271 9.34 4.71 -1.39
CA ASP A 271 10.37 3.81 -1.91
C ASP A 271 10.27 3.55 -3.43
N TRP A 272 9.12 3.86 -4.04
CA TRP A 272 8.88 3.75 -5.49
C TRP A 272 9.24 5.02 -6.28
N VAL A 273 9.72 6.07 -5.62
CA VAL A 273 9.97 7.38 -6.22
C VAL A 273 11.47 7.71 -6.22
N SER A 274 11.94 8.25 -7.34
CA SER A 274 13.28 8.87 -7.42
C SER A 274 13.18 10.35 -7.10
N TRP A 275 14.06 10.84 -6.24
CA TRP A 275 14.07 12.15 -5.63
C TRP A 275 15.38 12.87 -5.92
N SER A 276 15.31 14.17 -6.16
CA SER A 276 16.46 15.08 -6.21
C SER A 276 16.18 16.32 -5.38
N ILE A 277 17.11 16.63 -4.48
CA ILE A 277 16.99 17.68 -3.48
C ILE A 277 18.11 18.68 -3.69
N ARG A 278 17.76 19.96 -3.80
CA ARG A 278 18.74 21.06 -3.85
C ARG A 278 18.44 22.05 -2.74
N ALA A 279 19.42 22.33 -1.91
CA ALA A 279 19.34 23.32 -0.84
C ALA A 279 20.32 24.46 -1.10
N PHE A 280 19.86 25.70 -0.95
CA PHE A 280 20.71 26.87 -1.07
C PHE A 280 20.18 28.04 -0.24
N SER A 281 21.07 28.95 0.14
CA SER A 281 20.66 30.12 0.92
C SER A 281 19.81 31.09 0.08
N ASP A 282 18.63 31.42 0.62
CA ASP A 282 17.75 32.47 0.10
C ASP A 282 18.15 33.86 0.62
N ARG A 283 19.24 33.96 1.40
CA ARG A 283 19.76 35.26 1.80
C ARG A 283 20.27 36.01 0.56
N GLU A 284 19.80 37.25 0.43
CA GLU A 284 20.36 38.21 -0.53
C GLU A 284 21.79 38.48 -0.13
N ARG A 285 22.77 38.07 -0.95
CA ARG A 285 24.16 38.26 -0.56
C ARG A 285 24.57 39.73 -0.68
N ILE A 286 24.09 40.53 -1.64
CA ILE A 286 24.61 41.89 -1.87
C ILE A 286 23.62 42.76 -2.69
N PHE A 287 23.35 43.99 -2.24
CA PHE A 287 22.40 44.99 -2.81
C PHE A 287 22.69 45.36 -4.29
N PHE A 288 23.95 45.31 -4.73
CA PHE A 288 24.36 45.70 -6.11
C PHE A 288 24.02 44.65 -7.19
N PHE A 289 23.84 43.38 -6.81
CA PHE A 289 23.50 42.30 -7.76
C PHE A 289 21.99 42.24 -8.07
N ASN A 290 21.14 42.78 -7.20
CA ASN A 290 19.70 42.83 -7.41
C ASN A 290 19.30 43.62 -8.66
N TRP A 291 20.12 44.60 -9.07
CA TRP A 291 19.85 45.39 -10.27
C TRP A 291 20.18 44.63 -11.58
N LEU A 292 21.06 43.62 -11.55
CA LEU A 292 21.48 42.90 -12.77
C LEU A 292 20.72 41.58 -13.02
N THR A 293 20.24 40.90 -11.98
CA THR A 293 19.62 39.56 -12.14
C THR A 293 18.11 39.51 -11.94
N GLY A 294 17.50 40.57 -11.42
CA GLY A 294 16.11 40.53 -10.96
C GLY A 294 15.89 39.41 -9.92
N LYS A 295 14.67 39.31 -9.40
CA LYS A 295 14.29 38.37 -8.33
C LYS A 295 14.28 36.88 -8.74
N LYS A 296 14.92 36.48 -9.85
CA LYS A 296 14.77 35.14 -10.48
C LYS A 296 16.09 34.37 -10.52
N TYR A 297 16.70 34.17 -9.35
CA TYR A 297 17.97 33.45 -9.20
C TYR A 297 17.83 31.92 -9.36
N HIS A 298 16.61 31.39 -9.47
CA HIS A 298 16.35 30.00 -9.83
C HIS A 298 15.04 29.90 -10.64
N GLY A 299 14.80 28.76 -11.29
CA GLY A 299 13.54 28.49 -11.97
C GLY A 299 13.45 27.06 -12.50
N ASN A 300 12.22 26.59 -12.67
CA ASN A 300 11.90 25.22 -13.05
C ASN A 300 11.11 25.17 -14.37
N GLY A 301 11.36 24.16 -15.19
CA GLY A 301 10.51 23.71 -16.28
C GLY A 301 10.02 22.30 -16.00
N GLY A 302 8.70 22.07 -16.04
CA GLY A 302 8.06 20.85 -15.57
C GLY A 302 7.22 21.09 -14.31
N THR A 303 6.48 20.06 -13.89
CA THR A 303 5.50 20.05 -12.80
C THR A 303 5.90 19.16 -11.62
N ASN A 304 6.80 18.19 -11.81
CA ASN A 304 7.16 17.22 -10.77
C ASN A 304 8.17 17.76 -9.74
N TRP A 305 7.82 18.88 -9.10
CA TRP A 305 8.62 19.51 -8.06
C TRP A 305 7.78 20.35 -7.10
N PHE A 306 8.34 20.60 -5.93
CA PHE A 306 7.88 21.60 -4.97
C PHE A 306 9.06 22.25 -4.28
N ASP A 307 8.82 23.35 -3.59
CA ASP A 307 9.84 24.03 -2.81
C ASP A 307 9.34 24.43 -1.42
N ILE A 308 10.30 24.57 -0.50
CA ILE A 308 10.08 24.92 0.89
C ILE A 308 11.10 25.99 1.28
N LEU A 309 10.64 27.05 1.95
CA LEU A 309 11.50 28.08 2.53
C LEU A 309 11.56 27.90 4.04
N THR A 310 12.74 27.56 4.56
CA THR A 310 12.92 27.35 6.01
C THR A 310 12.97 28.69 6.76
N LYS A 311 12.75 28.64 8.08
CA LYS A 311 12.89 29.80 8.98
C LYS A 311 14.28 30.46 8.92
N LYS A 312 15.33 29.70 8.55
CA LYS A 312 16.71 30.22 8.39
C LYS A 312 16.99 30.87 7.04
N LYS A 313 15.97 31.03 6.19
CA LYS A 313 16.07 31.49 4.80
C LYS A 313 16.93 30.55 3.96
N ILE A 314 16.67 29.25 4.08
CA ILE A 314 17.21 28.23 3.18
C ILE A 314 16.07 27.82 2.25
N LYS A 315 16.29 27.90 0.95
CA LYS A 315 15.36 27.40 -0.06
C LYS A 315 15.74 25.95 -0.35
N VAL A 316 14.78 25.05 -0.19
CA VAL A 316 14.90 23.64 -0.54
C VAL A 316 13.99 23.39 -1.72
N VAL A 317 14.54 22.88 -2.82
CA VAL A 317 13.78 22.52 -4.03
C VAL A 317 13.89 21.02 -4.23
N ILE A 318 12.75 20.34 -4.19
CA ILE A 318 12.63 18.89 -4.28
C ILE A 318 11.91 18.58 -5.58
N SER A 319 12.51 17.74 -6.42
CA SER A 319 11.88 17.25 -7.64
C SER A 319 11.95 15.73 -7.68
N PHE A 320 11.03 15.13 -8.41
CA PHE A 320 10.81 13.69 -8.35
C PHE A 320 10.42 13.09 -9.69
N CYS A 321 10.53 11.77 -9.81
CA CYS A 321 10.06 11.00 -10.96
C CYS A 321 9.66 9.60 -10.51
N VAL A 322 8.53 9.12 -11.03
CA VAL A 322 8.10 7.72 -10.88
C VAL A 322 8.54 6.97 -12.13
N ASN A 323 9.29 5.87 -11.97
CA ASN A 323 9.85 5.08 -13.07
C ASN A 323 10.75 5.89 -14.04
N PRO A 324 11.88 6.43 -13.55
CA PRO A 324 12.74 7.29 -14.36
C PRO A 324 13.35 6.54 -15.55
N LYS A 325 13.35 7.20 -16.72
CA LYS A 325 13.98 6.69 -17.96
C LYS A 325 15.38 7.29 -18.17
N PRO A 326 16.31 6.60 -18.85
CA PRO A 326 17.61 7.18 -19.16
C PRO A 326 17.50 8.49 -19.96
N VAL A 327 18.39 9.44 -19.66
CA VAL A 327 18.51 10.72 -20.37
C VAL A 327 19.79 10.75 -21.21
N ASN A 328 19.73 11.40 -22.37
CA ASN A 328 20.92 11.57 -23.21
C ASN A 328 21.80 12.71 -22.67
N LYS A 329 22.75 12.36 -21.78
CA LYS A 329 23.67 13.32 -21.15
C LYS A 329 24.52 14.10 -22.17
N SER A 330 24.91 13.47 -23.28
CA SER A 330 25.71 14.12 -24.32
C SER A 330 24.90 15.22 -25.02
N GLN A 331 23.65 14.93 -25.37
CA GLN A 331 22.74 15.91 -25.95
C GLN A 331 22.43 17.04 -24.96
N ILE A 332 22.28 16.72 -23.66
CA ILE A 332 22.12 17.73 -22.60
C ILE A 332 23.32 18.68 -22.57
N GLN A 333 24.54 18.15 -22.58
CA GLN A 333 25.76 18.96 -22.59
C GLN A 333 25.85 19.85 -23.83
N GLU A 334 25.59 19.30 -25.02
CA GLU A 334 25.59 20.05 -26.27
C GLU A 334 24.58 21.22 -26.24
N GLN A 335 23.36 20.97 -25.77
CA GLN A 335 22.34 22.01 -25.64
C GLN A 335 22.74 23.09 -24.62
N ILE A 336 23.41 22.70 -23.54
CA ILE A 336 23.92 23.64 -22.54
C ILE A 336 25.01 24.56 -23.14
N GLU A 337 25.90 24.02 -23.97
CA GLU A 337 26.95 24.78 -24.64
C GLU A 337 26.39 25.78 -25.67
N GLN A 338 25.31 25.39 -26.37
CA GLN A 338 24.61 26.26 -27.32
C GLN A 338 23.86 27.40 -26.62
N GLN A 339 23.46 27.23 -25.36
CA GLN A 339 22.70 28.22 -24.61
C GLN A 339 23.60 29.17 -23.82
N LYS A 340 23.33 30.48 -23.93
CA LYS A 340 23.92 31.50 -23.06
C LYS A 340 23.20 31.42 -21.70
N LEU A 341 23.67 30.54 -20.80
CA LEU A 341 23.15 30.33 -19.44
C LEU A 341 23.30 31.59 -18.53
N LYS A 342 22.68 32.71 -18.88
CA LYS A 342 22.88 34.01 -18.21
C LYS A 342 21.55 34.63 -17.80
N GLY A 343 21.60 35.43 -16.73
CA GLY A 343 20.47 36.25 -16.29
C GLY A 343 19.37 35.45 -15.58
N ASN A 344 18.18 35.42 -16.17
CA ASN A 344 16.95 34.88 -15.58
C ASN A 344 16.93 33.35 -15.65
N MET A 345 17.08 32.67 -14.52
CA MET A 345 17.15 31.20 -14.46
C MET A 345 15.83 30.51 -14.85
N MET A 346 14.69 31.18 -14.67
CA MET A 346 13.41 30.67 -15.19
C MET A 346 13.41 30.60 -16.71
N ALA A 347 13.96 31.61 -17.39
CA ALA A 347 14.07 31.58 -18.85
C ALA A 347 15.02 30.48 -19.33
N VAL A 348 16.13 30.25 -18.61
CA VAL A 348 17.06 29.14 -18.88
C VAL A 348 16.35 27.79 -18.73
N ALA A 349 15.65 27.56 -17.62
CA ALA A 349 14.95 26.31 -17.39
C ALA A 349 13.87 26.03 -18.45
N LEU A 350 13.07 27.04 -18.81
CA LEU A 350 12.05 26.90 -19.86
C LEU A 350 12.65 26.68 -21.25
N ALA A 351 13.79 27.28 -21.57
CA ALA A 351 14.47 27.06 -22.86
C ALA A 351 14.99 25.62 -22.97
N LEU A 352 15.64 25.11 -21.92
CA LEU A 352 16.09 23.71 -21.87
C LEU A 352 14.92 22.72 -21.86
N LYS A 353 13.81 23.02 -21.16
CA LYS A 353 12.58 22.19 -21.19
C LYS A 353 12.01 22.06 -22.61
N LYS A 354 12.15 23.08 -23.47
CA LYS A 354 11.75 22.97 -24.88
C LYS A 354 12.61 21.96 -25.65
N SER A 355 13.91 21.91 -25.38
CA SER A 355 14.81 20.91 -25.96
C SER A 355 14.59 19.50 -25.37
N PHE A 356 14.10 19.43 -24.12
CA PHE A 356 13.88 18.19 -23.38
C PHE A 356 12.45 18.12 -22.82
N PRO A 357 11.41 17.96 -23.67
CA PRO A 357 10.01 18.09 -23.28
C PRO A 357 9.56 17.04 -22.26
N ASN A 358 10.24 15.89 -22.16
CA ASN A 358 9.92 14.81 -21.22
C ASN A 358 10.77 14.85 -19.94
N CYS A 359 11.50 15.94 -19.71
CA CYS A 359 12.37 16.09 -18.54
C CYS A 359 11.93 17.27 -17.68
N LEU A 360 12.07 17.14 -16.37
CA LEU A 360 12.12 18.29 -15.49
C LEU A 360 13.48 18.97 -15.61
N VAL A 361 13.49 20.30 -15.63
CA VAL A 361 14.71 21.11 -15.64
C VAL A 361 14.65 22.12 -14.51
N HIS A 362 15.63 22.09 -13.62
CA HIS A 362 15.83 23.13 -12.61
C HIS A 362 17.16 23.85 -12.85
N ALA A 363 17.10 25.18 -12.96
CA ALA A 363 18.27 26.03 -13.07
C ALA A 363 18.41 26.92 -11.83
N ILE A 364 19.61 26.98 -11.26
CA ILE A 364 19.96 27.85 -10.12
C ILE A 364 21.17 28.67 -10.51
N ASN A 365 21.17 29.96 -10.20
CA ASN A 365 22.28 30.85 -10.55
C ASN A 365 23.58 30.42 -9.84
N HIS A 366 24.69 30.41 -10.57
CA HIS A 366 26.01 29.98 -10.06
C HIS A 366 26.52 30.75 -8.83
N PHE A 367 26.01 31.96 -8.54
CA PHE A 367 26.37 32.72 -7.33
C PHE A 367 25.80 32.12 -6.03
N LYS A 368 24.87 31.18 -6.12
CA LYS A 368 24.36 30.44 -4.96
C LYS A 368 25.30 29.27 -4.63
N ALA A 369 25.57 29.06 -3.35
CA ALA A 369 26.14 27.80 -2.89
C ALA A 369 24.99 26.79 -2.81
N VAL A 370 25.03 25.80 -3.70
CA VAL A 370 24.00 24.76 -3.82
C VAL A 370 24.60 23.46 -3.29
N VAL A 371 23.87 22.83 -2.37
CA VAL A 371 24.09 21.44 -1.97
C VAL A 371 23.01 20.61 -2.65
N GLU A 372 23.41 19.49 -3.25
CA GLU A 372 22.54 18.59 -4.00
C GLU A 372 22.72 17.15 -3.52
N THR A 373 21.62 16.40 -3.49
CA THR A 373 21.62 14.95 -3.29
C THR A 373 20.43 14.32 -4.00
N ASN A 374 20.56 13.07 -4.44
CA ASN A 374 19.52 12.33 -5.15
C ASN A 374 19.70 10.81 -5.01
N ASN A 375 18.67 10.04 -5.37
CA ASN A 375 18.71 8.58 -5.48
C ASN A 375 18.38 8.07 -6.89
N PHE A 376 18.51 8.91 -7.92
CA PHE A 376 18.27 8.49 -9.30
C PHE A 376 19.37 7.52 -9.75
N HIS A 377 19.03 6.60 -10.65
CA HIS A 377 20.04 5.85 -11.39
C HIS A 377 20.94 6.82 -12.19
N GLU A 378 22.23 6.52 -12.29
CA GLU A 378 23.22 7.42 -12.90
C GLU A 378 22.78 7.89 -14.31
N ASP A 379 22.27 6.98 -15.14
CA ASP A 379 21.83 7.30 -16.51
C ASP A 379 20.53 8.11 -16.59
N CYS A 380 19.78 8.23 -15.50
CA CYS A 380 18.50 8.94 -15.46
C CYS A 380 18.61 10.35 -14.89
N TYR A 381 19.81 10.79 -14.51
CA TYR A 381 20.00 12.05 -13.82
C TYR A 381 21.21 12.82 -14.32
N TYR A 382 21.01 14.10 -14.55
CA TYR A 382 22.07 15.04 -14.87
C TYR A 382 22.11 16.16 -13.83
N TYR A 383 23.25 16.31 -13.17
CA TYR A 383 23.57 17.48 -12.38
C TYR A 383 24.92 18.05 -12.80
N GLY A 384 24.97 19.35 -13.06
CA GLY A 384 26.17 20.01 -13.54
C GLY A 384 26.29 21.45 -13.09
N LYS A 385 27.49 21.84 -12.68
CA LYS A 385 27.87 23.24 -12.44
C LYS A 385 28.47 23.84 -13.69
N HIS A 386 27.79 24.81 -14.28
CA HIS A 386 28.24 25.54 -15.46
C HIS A 386 28.57 26.99 -15.11
N LYS A 387 29.28 27.68 -16.01
CA LYS A 387 29.76 29.06 -15.82
C LYS A 387 28.68 30.05 -15.37
N GLY A 388 27.41 29.79 -15.70
CA GLY A 388 26.29 30.68 -15.34
C GLY A 388 25.24 30.08 -14.41
N ALA A 389 25.15 28.76 -14.30
CA ALA A 389 24.10 28.08 -13.54
C ALA A 389 24.52 26.70 -13.05
N TYR A 390 23.93 26.26 -11.94
CA TYR A 390 23.74 24.84 -11.63
C TYR A 390 22.50 24.36 -12.36
N LEU A 391 22.60 23.20 -13.01
CA LEU A 391 21.51 22.57 -13.74
C LEU A 391 21.25 21.19 -13.16
N CYS A 392 19.97 20.89 -12.96
CA CYS A 392 19.46 19.57 -12.60
C CYS A 392 18.43 19.18 -13.64
N ILE A 393 18.64 18.06 -14.33
CA ILE A 393 17.75 17.56 -15.39
C ILE A 393 17.52 16.08 -15.15
N HIS A 394 16.25 15.68 -15.09
CA HIS A 394 15.84 14.28 -14.97
C HIS A 394 14.48 14.09 -15.68
N PRO A 395 14.08 12.85 -16.01
CA PRO A 395 12.77 12.55 -16.58
C PRO A 395 11.65 13.04 -15.67
N GLU A 396 10.54 13.41 -16.28
CA GLU A 396 9.32 13.73 -15.56
C GLU A 396 8.52 12.49 -15.21
#